data_AF-A0A146LF40-F1
#
_entry.id   AF-A0A146LF40-F1
#
_cell.length_a   1.000
_cell.length_b   1.000
_cell.length_c   1.000
_cell.angle_alpha   90.00
_cell.angle_beta   90.00
_cell.angle_gamma   90.00
#
_symmetry.space_group_name_H-M   'P 1'
#
loop_
_entity.id
_entity.type
_entity.pdbx_description
1 polymer ?
#
loop_
_entity_poly.entity_id
_entity_poly.type
_entity_poly.pdbx_seq_one_letter_code
_entity_poly.pdbx_strand_id
1 'polypeptide(L)'
;DDDDDDDDDDVEHIVDVDEPDNPCWQLFDTIRTTNVQGTLLSEPFLKLPSKRFYPDYFKEIRNPISLAQISKKLQKGDYGTVSEVAGDMNIMFENAKKYNRPDSKLYKDAVKLQKIMQKRVKELLDFDHQYSASEDDSNDEPPAKKQSIKSPSSNPPIPPQSSATKLLTRGKYMDNVPLKKRLYLLCKCLMNHVCEDGRQPMLMFMEKPSKKLYPDYYEVIEKPIDMLMIEANIKAEKYQSEEEVLADFKRMFANCRKYNEVGSMIYDDAKRLEKVLMDKVKELGPLP
;
A
#
# COMPACT_ATOMS: atom_id res chain seq x y z
N ASP A 1 39.86 -28.08 -17.26
CA ASP A 1 38.97 -29.00 -16.56
C ASP A 1 38.09 -28.14 -15.69
N ASP A 2 37.11 -27.54 -16.37
CA ASP A 2 36.05 -26.75 -15.75
C ASP A 2 34.93 -27.75 -15.49
N ASP A 3 34.60 -27.94 -14.21
CA ASP A 3 33.51 -28.79 -13.76
C ASP A 3 32.17 -28.14 -14.11
N ASP A 4 31.53 -28.67 -15.15
CA ASP A 4 30.11 -28.49 -15.46
C ASP A 4 29.30 -29.38 -14.48
N ASP A 5 28.83 -28.80 -13.38
CA ASP A 5 27.77 -29.40 -12.56
C ASP A 5 26.41 -28.98 -13.16
N ASP A 6 25.89 -29.84 -14.03
CA ASP A 6 24.48 -29.90 -14.44
C ASP A 6 23.63 -30.34 -13.23
N ASP A 7 23.11 -29.37 -12.49
CA ASP A 7 21.98 -29.60 -11.57
C ASP A 7 20.68 -29.66 -12.40
N ASP A 8 20.38 -30.87 -12.89
CA ASP A 8 19.04 -31.33 -13.29
C ASP A 8 18.18 -31.47 -12.01
N ASP A 9 17.55 -30.37 -11.58
CA ASP A 9 16.50 -30.39 -10.55
C ASP A 9 15.11 -30.21 -11.20
N ASP A 10 14.43 -31.35 -11.32
CA ASP A 10 12.99 -31.57 -11.21
C ASP A 10 12.07 -30.39 -11.52
N VAL A 11 11.49 -30.42 -12.73
CA VAL A 11 10.37 -29.60 -13.16
C VAL A 11 9.09 -30.05 -12.42
N GLU A 12 8.98 -29.73 -11.14
CA GLU A 12 7.70 -29.80 -10.44
C GLU A 12 6.79 -28.64 -10.88
N HIS A 13 5.65 -29.03 -11.47
CA HIS A 13 4.42 -28.26 -11.65
C HIS A 13 4.56 -26.74 -11.75
N ILE A 14 4.63 -26.26 -12.99
CA ILE A 14 4.30 -24.87 -13.36
C ILE A 14 2.87 -24.61 -12.86
N VAL A 15 2.76 -23.93 -11.72
CA VAL A 15 1.52 -23.41 -11.15
C VAL A 15 0.93 -22.39 -12.12
N ASP A 16 -0.34 -22.59 -12.46
CA ASP A 16 -1.17 -21.82 -13.41
C ASP A 16 -0.73 -20.35 -13.58
N VAL A 17 0.01 -20.07 -14.67
CA VAL A 17 0.59 -18.75 -14.99
C VAL A 17 -0.40 -17.81 -15.68
N ASP A 18 -1.60 -18.27 -16.04
CA ASP A 18 -2.56 -17.47 -16.82
C ASP A 18 -3.83 -17.13 -16.04
N GLU A 19 -3.70 -16.43 -14.91
CA GLU A 19 -4.77 -15.54 -14.46
C GLU A 19 -4.47 -14.13 -15.02
N PRO A 20 -5.07 -13.71 -16.15
CA PRO A 20 -4.88 -12.37 -16.72
C PRO A 20 -5.26 -11.23 -15.76
N ASP A 21 -5.95 -11.55 -14.66
CA ASP A 21 -6.33 -10.62 -13.61
C ASP A 21 -5.42 -10.66 -12.37
N ASN A 22 -4.34 -11.45 -12.34
CA ASN A 22 -3.47 -11.53 -11.16
C ASN A 22 -2.80 -10.15 -10.90
N PRO A 23 -3.11 -9.49 -9.76
CA PRO A 23 -2.65 -8.12 -9.52
C PRO A 23 -1.13 -8.02 -9.34
N CYS A 24 -0.45 -9.10 -8.94
CA CYS A 24 1.01 -9.16 -8.87
C CYS A 24 1.64 -9.05 -10.26
N TRP A 25 1.11 -9.80 -11.24
CA TRP A 25 1.53 -9.72 -12.64
C TRP A 25 1.17 -8.37 -13.26
N GLN A 26 -0.01 -7.83 -12.97
CA GLN A 26 -0.39 -6.49 -13.43
C GLN A 26 0.57 -5.40 -12.94
N LEU A 27 1.01 -5.46 -11.68
CA LEU A 27 2.01 -4.53 -11.16
C LEU A 27 3.35 -4.68 -11.89
N PHE A 28 3.81 -5.92 -12.05
CA PHE A 28 5.06 -6.23 -12.74
C PHE A 28 5.08 -5.73 -14.18
N ASP A 29 4.02 -6.02 -14.94
CA ASP A 29 3.93 -5.64 -16.35
C ASP A 29 3.83 -4.13 -16.53
N THR A 30 3.16 -3.42 -15.61
CA THR A 30 3.13 -1.95 -15.61
C THR A 30 4.56 -1.39 -15.59
N ILE A 31 5.42 -1.91 -14.73
CA ILE A 31 6.81 -1.46 -14.61
C ILE A 31 7.66 -1.92 -15.78
N ARG A 32 7.53 -3.19 -16.17
CA ARG A 32 8.29 -3.78 -17.28
C ARG A 32 8.05 -3.07 -18.61
N THR A 33 6.82 -2.63 -18.89
CA THR A 33 6.42 -2.06 -20.18
C THR A 33 6.42 -0.52 -20.23
N THR A 34 6.69 0.15 -19.10
CA THR A 34 6.77 1.61 -19.04
C THR A 34 7.84 2.13 -20.01
N ASN A 35 7.41 2.97 -20.95
CA ASN A 35 8.28 3.61 -21.93
C ASN A 35 8.10 5.14 -21.96
N VAL A 36 9.14 5.84 -22.41
CA VAL A 36 9.12 7.28 -22.69
C VAL A 36 9.69 7.48 -24.08
N GLN A 37 8.87 8.00 -25.00
CA GLN A 37 9.27 8.22 -26.40
C GLN A 37 9.84 6.95 -27.05
N GLY A 38 9.25 5.79 -26.77
CA GLY A 38 9.69 4.49 -27.30
C GLY A 38 10.88 3.86 -26.57
N THR A 39 11.52 4.54 -25.62
CA THR A 39 12.57 3.95 -24.78
C THR A 39 11.97 3.30 -23.55
N LEU A 40 12.20 2.01 -23.35
CA LEU A 40 11.80 1.30 -22.12
C LEU A 40 12.65 1.78 -20.95
N LEU A 41 12.00 2.29 -19.91
CA LEU A 41 12.72 2.74 -18.70
C LEU A 41 13.23 1.57 -17.87
N SER A 42 12.60 0.41 -18.00
CA SER A 42 12.88 -0.82 -17.24
C SER A 42 14.12 -1.58 -17.73
N GLU A 43 14.61 -1.29 -18.95
CA GLU A 43 15.68 -2.06 -19.59
C GLU A 43 16.95 -2.19 -18.71
N PRO A 44 17.47 -1.12 -18.07
CA PRO A 44 18.64 -1.24 -17.19
C PRO A 44 18.40 -2.05 -15.91
N PHE A 45 17.14 -2.31 -15.55
CA PHE A 45 16.73 -3.01 -14.33
C PHE A 45 16.44 -4.50 -14.59
N LEU A 46 16.50 -4.96 -15.84
CA LEU A 46 16.21 -6.35 -16.20
C LEU A 46 17.20 -7.33 -15.56
N LYS A 47 18.50 -7.02 -15.61
CA LYS A 47 19.57 -7.87 -15.10
C LYS A 47 20.46 -7.10 -14.13
N LEU A 48 21.06 -7.83 -13.19
CA LEU A 48 22.08 -7.26 -12.31
C LEU A 48 23.30 -6.78 -13.11
N PRO A 49 24.03 -5.76 -12.63
CA PRO A 49 25.34 -5.42 -13.17
C PRO A 49 26.28 -6.63 -13.16
N SER A 50 27.14 -6.74 -14.18
CA SER A 50 28.12 -7.83 -14.24
C SER A 50 29.10 -7.73 -13.07
N LYS A 51 29.15 -8.76 -12.22
CA LYS A 51 30.05 -8.83 -11.06
C LYS A 51 31.53 -8.74 -11.44
N ARG A 52 31.88 -9.15 -12.66
CA ARG A 52 33.24 -9.02 -13.21
C ARG A 52 33.63 -7.56 -13.47
N PHE A 53 32.69 -6.77 -14.00
CA PHE A 53 32.95 -5.38 -14.39
C PHE A 53 32.62 -4.37 -13.29
N TYR A 54 31.70 -4.72 -12.38
CA TYR A 54 31.23 -3.87 -11.28
C TYR A 54 31.33 -4.62 -9.93
N PRO A 55 32.53 -5.04 -9.50
CA PRO A 55 32.68 -5.77 -8.24
C PRO A 55 32.39 -4.90 -7.00
N ASP A 56 32.59 -3.59 -7.10
CA ASP A 56 32.28 -2.56 -6.10
C ASP A 56 30.77 -2.44 -5.84
N TYR A 57 29.93 -2.57 -6.86
CA TYR A 57 28.47 -2.61 -6.70
C TYR A 57 28.04 -3.65 -5.65
N PHE A 58 28.61 -4.85 -5.72
CA PHE A 58 28.30 -5.95 -4.80
C PHE A 58 28.95 -5.80 -3.41
N LYS A 59 29.83 -4.82 -3.22
CA LYS A 59 30.34 -4.43 -1.90
C LYS A 59 29.44 -3.39 -1.24
N GLU A 60 28.88 -2.47 -2.03
CA GLU A 60 28.05 -1.37 -1.52
C GLU A 60 26.56 -1.73 -1.38
N ILE A 61 26.06 -2.59 -2.28
CA ILE A 61 24.67 -3.04 -2.33
C ILE A 61 24.56 -4.41 -1.68
N ARG A 62 23.88 -4.43 -0.52
CA ARG A 62 23.73 -5.64 0.31
C ARG A 62 22.77 -6.65 -0.31
N ASN A 63 21.67 -6.17 -0.89
CA ASN A 63 20.61 -7.00 -1.45
C ASN A 63 20.42 -6.71 -2.96
N PRO A 64 21.34 -7.15 -3.85
CA PRO A 64 21.16 -7.02 -5.28
C PRO A 64 19.90 -7.75 -5.76
N ILE A 65 19.06 -7.05 -6.51
CA ILE A 65 17.84 -7.61 -7.11
C ILE A 65 17.57 -6.98 -8.48
N SER A 66 17.01 -7.76 -9.41
CA SER A 66 16.62 -7.30 -10.75
C SER A 66 15.20 -7.75 -11.11
N LEU A 67 14.61 -7.14 -12.15
CA LEU A 67 13.30 -7.52 -12.66
C LEU A 67 13.26 -8.98 -13.13
N ALA A 68 14.36 -9.54 -13.66
CA ALA A 68 14.42 -10.97 -14.01
C ALA A 68 14.29 -11.88 -12.78
N GLN A 69 14.90 -11.51 -11.64
CA GLN A 69 14.76 -12.27 -10.40
C GLN A 69 13.33 -12.15 -9.85
N ILE A 70 12.74 -10.95 -9.88
CA ILE A 70 11.35 -10.72 -9.48
C ILE A 70 10.40 -11.53 -10.39
N SER A 71 10.64 -11.54 -11.70
CA SER A 71 9.86 -12.33 -12.66
C SER A 71 9.93 -13.83 -12.37
N LYS A 72 11.12 -14.35 -12.03
CA LYS A 72 11.29 -15.76 -11.65
C LYS A 72 10.52 -16.09 -10.37
N LYS A 73 10.55 -15.21 -9.36
CA LYS A 73 9.77 -15.36 -8.13
C LYS A 73 8.26 -15.34 -8.40
N LEU A 74 7.77 -14.46 -9.29
CA LEU A 74 6.37 -14.43 -9.73
C LEU A 74 5.95 -15.74 -10.39
N GLN A 75 6.77 -16.27 -11.31
CA GLN A 75 6.49 -17.54 -12.00
C GLN A 75 6.47 -18.74 -11.04
N LYS A 76 7.30 -18.72 -10.00
CA LYS A 76 7.31 -19.72 -8.94
C LYS A 76 6.15 -19.60 -7.95
N GLY A 77 5.44 -18.47 -7.95
CA GLY A 77 4.41 -18.18 -6.95
C GLY A 77 4.98 -17.82 -5.58
N ASP A 78 6.22 -17.33 -5.51
CA ASP A 78 6.90 -16.94 -4.25
C ASP A 78 6.35 -15.63 -3.66
N TYR A 79 5.45 -14.94 -4.38
CA TYR A 79 4.77 -13.75 -3.92
C TYR A 79 3.30 -14.06 -3.64
N GLY A 80 2.88 -13.80 -2.40
CA GLY A 80 1.52 -14.01 -1.95
C GLY A 80 0.64 -12.77 -2.03
N THR A 81 1.26 -11.59 -2.16
CA THR A 81 0.59 -10.28 -2.10
C THR A 81 1.22 -9.29 -3.07
N VAL A 82 0.47 -8.27 -3.48
CA VAL A 82 0.98 -7.18 -4.35
C VAL A 82 2.07 -6.41 -3.61
N SER A 83 1.91 -6.27 -2.29
CA SER A 83 2.88 -5.65 -1.40
C SER A 83 4.26 -6.29 -1.42
N GLU A 84 4.35 -7.62 -1.47
CA GLU A 84 5.65 -8.30 -1.51
C GLU A 84 6.40 -8.03 -2.82
N VAL A 85 5.68 -8.01 -3.95
CA VAL A 85 6.23 -7.63 -5.26
C VAL A 85 6.71 -6.18 -5.24
N ALA A 86 5.88 -5.28 -4.71
CA ALA A 86 6.21 -3.86 -4.57
C ALA A 86 7.42 -3.65 -3.66
N GLY A 87 7.56 -4.44 -2.58
CA GLY A 87 8.71 -4.43 -1.69
C GLY A 87 10.02 -4.70 -2.42
N ASP A 88 10.07 -5.77 -3.21
CA ASP A 88 11.26 -6.15 -3.99
C ASP A 88 11.58 -5.14 -5.10
N MET A 89 10.57 -4.62 -5.79
CA MET A 89 10.76 -3.51 -6.75
C MET A 89 11.29 -2.25 -6.06
N ASN A 90 10.81 -1.96 -4.86
CA ASN A 90 11.29 -0.81 -4.10
C ASN A 90 12.76 -0.97 -3.74
N ILE A 91 13.20 -2.15 -3.29
CA ILE A 91 14.62 -2.46 -3.05
C ILE A 91 15.44 -2.25 -4.32
N MET A 92 14.95 -2.72 -5.48
CA MET A 92 15.61 -2.55 -6.77
C MET A 92 15.85 -1.06 -7.09
N PHE A 93 14.84 -0.21 -6.91
CA PHE A 93 14.96 1.23 -7.16
C PHE A 93 15.85 1.94 -6.14
N GLU A 94 15.79 1.56 -4.86
CA GLU A 94 16.69 2.13 -3.84
C GLU A 94 18.14 1.75 -4.08
N ASN A 95 18.43 0.51 -4.50
CA ASN A 95 19.78 0.10 -4.87
C ASN A 95 20.32 0.94 -6.03
N ALA A 96 19.49 1.19 -7.05
CA ALA A 96 19.86 2.03 -8.18
C ALA A 96 20.13 3.48 -7.72
N LYS A 97 19.28 4.06 -6.87
CA LYS A 97 19.47 5.41 -6.34
C LYS A 97 20.68 5.55 -5.42
N LYS A 98 20.98 4.50 -4.65
CA LYS A 98 22.13 4.46 -3.73
C LYS A 98 23.46 4.41 -4.48
N TYR A 99 23.56 3.58 -5.51
CA TYR A 99 24.81 3.39 -6.25
C TYR A 99 25.05 4.48 -7.31
N ASN A 100 23.98 5.00 -7.92
CA ASN A 100 24.10 5.95 -9.02
C ASN A 100 23.98 7.40 -8.56
N ARG A 101 24.68 8.31 -9.26
CA ARG A 101 24.61 9.74 -8.97
C ARG A 101 23.20 10.31 -9.25
N PRO A 102 22.69 11.26 -8.44
CA PRO A 102 21.36 11.85 -8.62
C PRO A 102 21.09 12.52 -9.97
N ASP A 103 22.15 13.01 -10.63
CA ASP A 103 22.09 13.65 -11.95
C ASP A 103 21.99 12.64 -13.11
N SER A 104 22.34 11.37 -12.87
CA SER A 104 22.36 10.30 -13.87
C SER A 104 20.96 9.93 -14.39
N LYS A 105 20.92 9.43 -15.64
CA LYS A 105 19.68 8.93 -16.24
C LYS A 105 19.09 7.77 -15.43
N LEU A 106 19.93 6.83 -14.99
CA LEU A 106 19.48 5.64 -14.26
C LEU A 106 18.83 5.99 -12.91
N TYR A 107 19.39 6.96 -12.18
CA TYR A 107 18.78 7.46 -10.96
C TYR A 107 17.40 8.09 -11.23
N LYS A 108 17.30 8.95 -12.25
CA LYS A 108 16.04 9.61 -12.62
C LYS A 108 14.97 8.61 -13.08
N ASP A 109 15.37 7.60 -13.84
CA ASP A 109 14.50 6.51 -14.28
C ASP A 109 14.01 5.68 -13.08
N ALA A 110 14.89 5.36 -12.12
CA ALA A 110 14.50 4.66 -10.88
C ALA A 110 13.46 5.46 -10.09
N VAL A 111 13.67 6.77 -9.88
CA VAL A 111 12.69 7.64 -9.21
C VAL A 111 11.34 7.66 -9.94
N LYS A 112 11.36 7.73 -11.28
CA LYS A 112 10.14 7.77 -12.08
C LYS A 112 9.37 6.46 -12.03
N LEU A 113 10.05 5.32 -12.20
CA LEU A 113 9.45 3.99 -12.12
C LEU A 113 8.93 3.69 -10.72
N GLN A 114 9.64 4.10 -9.66
CA GLN A 114 9.18 3.95 -8.28
C GLN A 114 7.86 4.70 -8.04
N LYS A 115 7.71 5.92 -8.57
CA LYS A 115 6.44 6.68 -8.48
C LYS A 115 5.29 5.99 -9.23
N ILE A 116 5.57 5.43 -10.40
CA ILE A 116 4.57 4.66 -11.17
C ILE A 116 4.15 3.42 -10.39
N MET A 117 5.11 2.68 -9.82
CA MET A 117 4.86 1.50 -8.98
C MET A 117 3.98 1.85 -7.80
N GLN A 118 4.30 2.91 -7.05
CA GLN A 118 3.50 3.37 -5.91
C GLN A 118 2.06 3.72 -6.30
N LYS A 119 1.87 4.41 -7.44
CA LYS A 119 0.53 4.72 -7.95
C LYS A 119 -0.23 3.44 -8.29
N ARG A 120 0.41 2.50 -8.99
CA ARG A 120 -0.21 1.25 -9.43
C ARG A 120 -0.59 0.34 -8.24
N VAL A 121 0.25 0.28 -7.21
CA VAL A 121 -0.08 -0.45 -5.96
C VAL A 121 -1.36 0.10 -5.34
N LYS A 122 -1.51 1.43 -5.24
CA LYS A 122 -2.74 2.03 -4.68
C LYS A 122 -3.99 1.66 -5.49
N GLU A 123 -3.90 1.72 -6.82
CA GLU A 123 -4.99 1.33 -7.72
C GLU A 123 -5.37 -0.15 -7.56
N LEU A 124 -4.37 -1.05 -7.53
CA LEU A 124 -4.59 -2.49 -7.43
C LEU A 124 -5.17 -2.91 -6.08
N LEU A 125 -4.84 -2.18 -5.01
CA LEU A 125 -5.34 -2.45 -3.66
C LEU A 125 -6.65 -1.71 -3.34
N ASP A 126 -7.23 -0.97 -4.30
CA ASP A 126 -8.37 -0.05 -4.10
C ASP A 126 -8.20 0.86 -2.87
N PHE A 127 -6.94 1.22 -2.61
CA PHE A 127 -6.57 2.03 -1.46
C PHE A 127 -6.70 3.49 -1.87
N ASP A 128 -7.54 4.26 -1.17
CA ASP A 128 -7.70 5.72 -1.31
C ASP A 128 -8.63 6.25 -2.44
N HIS A 129 -9.39 5.42 -3.17
CA HIS A 129 -10.19 5.91 -4.31
C HIS A 129 -11.37 6.85 -3.96
N GLN A 130 -11.77 6.95 -2.68
CA GLN A 130 -12.94 7.74 -2.27
C GLN A 130 -12.62 9.10 -1.62
N TYR A 131 -11.34 9.44 -1.43
CA TYR A 131 -10.92 10.69 -0.79
C TYR A 131 -10.54 11.83 -1.75
N SER A 132 -10.35 11.54 -3.04
CA SER A 132 -10.02 12.56 -4.04
C SER A 132 -11.23 13.34 -4.58
N ALA A 133 -12.47 12.92 -4.30
CA ALA A 133 -13.67 13.51 -4.89
C ALA A 133 -14.36 14.59 -4.03
N SER A 134 -13.85 14.88 -2.83
CA SER A 134 -14.51 15.81 -1.88
C SER A 134 -13.61 16.90 -1.30
N GLU A 135 -12.36 17.06 -1.76
CA GLU A 135 -11.44 18.09 -1.25
C GLU A 135 -10.99 19.12 -2.31
N ASP A 136 -11.69 19.27 -3.44
CA ASP A 136 -11.45 20.35 -4.41
C ASP A 136 -12.75 21.05 -4.83
N ASP A 137 -13.40 21.73 -3.89
CA ASP A 137 -14.23 22.91 -4.20
C ASP A 137 -14.38 23.79 -2.96
N SER A 138 -13.32 24.52 -2.62
CA SER A 138 -13.37 25.67 -1.71
C SER A 138 -12.19 26.58 -1.99
N ASN A 139 -12.14 27.12 -3.22
CA ASN A 139 -11.41 28.36 -3.50
C ASN A 139 -12.39 29.39 -4.06
N ASP A 140 -12.85 30.22 -3.13
CA ASP A 140 -13.29 31.63 -3.25
C ASP A 140 -13.47 32.19 -4.69
N GLU A 141 -14.71 32.24 -5.17
CA GLU A 141 -15.16 33.25 -6.14
C GLU A 141 -16.55 33.77 -5.71
N PRO A 142 -16.85 35.08 -5.80
CA PRO A 142 -18.08 35.65 -5.24
C PRO A 142 -19.31 35.23 -6.06
N PRO A 143 -20.50 35.08 -5.44
CA PRO A 143 -21.65 34.55 -6.15
C PRO A 143 -22.20 35.55 -7.17
N ALA A 144 -21.97 35.26 -8.45
CA ALA A 144 -22.68 35.88 -9.55
C ALA A 144 -24.15 35.45 -9.53
N LYS A 145 -25.03 36.42 -9.28
CA LYS A 145 -26.49 36.30 -9.41
C LYS A 145 -26.87 35.60 -10.72
N LYS A 146 -27.56 34.47 -10.65
CA LYS A 146 -28.38 33.98 -11.77
C LYS A 146 -29.83 33.78 -11.34
N GLN A 147 -30.67 34.35 -12.19
CA GLN A 147 -32.06 34.64 -12.00
C GLN A 147 -32.93 33.38 -12.02
N SER A 148 -33.96 33.46 -11.20
CA SER A 148 -35.19 32.68 -11.20
C SER A 148 -35.79 32.45 -12.59
N ILE A 149 -36.13 31.20 -12.90
CA ILE A 149 -37.22 30.86 -13.83
C ILE A 149 -38.22 29.99 -13.06
N LYS A 150 -39.45 30.48 -12.96
CA LYS A 150 -40.62 29.82 -12.36
C LYS A 150 -41.29 28.90 -13.39
N SER A 151 -41.93 27.83 -12.93
CA SER A 151 -43.20 27.31 -13.46
C SER A 151 -43.87 26.35 -12.45
N PRO A 152 -45.22 26.17 -12.47
CA PRO A 152 -46.03 26.09 -11.26
C PRO A 152 -46.92 24.82 -11.12
N SER A 153 -47.72 24.79 -10.02
CA SER A 153 -48.97 24.03 -9.75
C SER A 153 -48.83 22.93 -8.66
N SER A 154 -49.72 22.69 -7.68
CA SER A 154 -50.86 23.39 -7.04
C SER A 154 -51.46 22.49 -5.91
N ASN A 155 -51.43 22.93 -4.63
CA ASN A 155 -52.43 22.84 -3.51
C ASN A 155 -53.10 21.47 -3.05
N PRO A 156 -53.72 21.35 -1.82
CA PRO A 156 -53.08 21.02 -0.53
C PRO A 156 -53.90 19.95 0.32
N PRO A 157 -54.08 19.98 1.69
CA PRO A 157 -53.65 18.92 2.63
C PRO A 157 -54.75 18.24 3.51
N ILE A 158 -54.54 17.02 4.05
CA ILE A 158 -55.31 16.45 5.20
C ILE A 158 -54.48 15.40 6.01
N PRO A 159 -54.48 15.40 7.38
CA PRO A 159 -54.07 14.30 8.29
C PRO A 159 -55.28 13.73 9.09
N PRO A 160 -55.17 12.84 10.12
CA PRO A 160 -54.21 11.78 10.48
C PRO A 160 -54.90 10.40 10.68
N GLN A 161 -54.16 9.30 10.95
CA GLN A 161 -54.40 8.39 12.11
C GLN A 161 -53.46 7.18 12.16
N SER A 162 -53.28 6.71 13.39
CA SER A 162 -52.30 5.80 13.98
C SER A 162 -52.37 4.33 13.55
N SER A 163 -51.23 3.63 13.59
CA SER A 163 -51.06 2.42 14.42
C SER A 163 -49.58 2.06 14.57
N ALA A 164 -49.14 1.98 15.82
CA ALA A 164 -47.76 1.73 16.22
C ALA A 164 -47.36 0.27 16.03
N THR A 165 -46.20 0.02 15.44
CA THR A 165 -45.39 -1.16 15.74
C THR A 165 -43.92 -0.77 15.86
N LYS A 166 -43.50 -0.61 17.13
CA LYS A 166 -42.15 -0.75 17.69
C LYS A 166 -40.99 -0.23 16.82
N LEU A 167 -40.67 1.04 17.02
CA LEU A 167 -39.31 1.57 16.88
C LEU A 167 -38.36 0.67 17.68
N LEU A 168 -37.57 -0.16 17.00
CA LEU A 168 -36.21 -0.38 17.42
C LEU A 168 -35.43 0.83 16.93
N THR A 169 -35.04 1.66 17.89
CA THR A 169 -34.29 2.90 17.73
C THR A 169 -33.11 2.66 16.80
N ARG A 170 -33.25 3.08 15.54
CA ARG A 170 -32.16 3.38 14.62
C ARG A 170 -31.26 4.37 15.37
N GLY A 171 -30.20 3.82 15.97
CA GLY A 171 -29.35 4.52 16.91
C GLY A 171 -28.83 5.82 16.31
N LYS A 172 -29.05 6.90 17.04
CA LYS A 172 -28.48 8.23 16.83
C LYS A 172 -26.96 8.22 17.11
N TYR A 173 -26.18 7.54 16.29
CA TYR A 173 -24.72 7.66 16.26
C TYR A 173 -24.38 8.17 14.85
N MET A 174 -24.52 9.48 14.64
CA MET A 174 -23.41 10.43 14.51
C MET A 174 -22.45 10.01 13.38
N ASP A 175 -22.63 10.59 12.20
CA ASP A 175 -21.53 10.81 11.26
C ASP A 175 -20.47 11.62 12.02
N ASN A 176 -19.55 10.97 12.74
CA ASN A 176 -18.50 11.64 13.49
C ASN A 176 -17.40 12.07 12.50
N VAL A 177 -17.77 13.01 11.64
CA VAL A 177 -16.90 13.59 10.60
C VAL A 177 -15.54 14.02 11.20
N PRO A 178 -15.47 14.63 12.40
CA PRO A 178 -14.19 14.92 13.07
C PRO A 178 -13.34 13.69 13.36
N LEU A 179 -13.91 12.64 13.97
CA LEU A 179 -13.19 11.39 14.25
C LEU A 179 -12.74 10.73 12.95
N LYS A 180 -13.64 10.57 11.98
CA LYS A 180 -13.33 9.95 10.68
C LYS A 180 -12.16 10.65 10.01
N LYS A 181 -12.21 11.99 9.91
CA LYS A 181 -11.12 12.81 9.36
C LYS A 181 -9.81 12.58 10.13
N ARG A 182 -9.87 12.53 11.46
CA ARG A 182 -8.71 12.26 12.30
C ARG A 182 -8.10 10.88 12.04
N LEU A 183 -8.91 9.82 11.93
CA LEU A 183 -8.41 8.47 11.65
C LEU A 183 -7.70 8.41 10.28
N TYR A 184 -8.26 9.07 9.26
CA TYR A 184 -7.61 9.17 7.95
C TYR A 184 -6.30 9.95 7.98
N LEU A 185 -6.17 10.99 8.82
CA LEU A 185 -4.89 11.68 8.99
C LEU A 185 -3.81 10.76 9.56
N LEU A 186 -4.15 9.85 10.47
CA LEU A 186 -3.23 8.85 11.00
C LEU A 186 -2.80 7.88 9.89
N CYS A 187 -3.76 7.34 9.12
CA CYS A 187 -3.48 6.49 7.96
C CYS A 187 -2.58 7.19 6.95
N LYS A 188 -2.90 8.43 6.58
CA LYS A 188 -2.12 9.24 5.63
C LYS A 188 -0.71 9.50 6.13
N CYS A 189 -0.52 9.77 7.42
CA CYS A 189 0.79 9.96 8.04
C CYS A 189 1.66 8.71 7.88
N LEU A 190 1.09 7.54 8.20
CA LEU A 190 1.73 6.24 8.07
C LEU A 190 2.10 5.90 6.62
N MET A 191 1.17 6.12 5.68
CA MET A 191 1.36 5.84 4.25
C MET A 191 2.41 6.73 3.59
N ASN A 192 2.50 7.99 4.02
CA ASN A 192 3.45 8.95 3.47
C ASN A 192 4.82 8.90 4.16
N HIS A 193 4.98 8.07 5.20
CA HIS A 193 6.26 7.92 5.86
C HIS A 193 7.28 7.26 4.93
N VAL A 194 8.43 7.91 4.76
CA VAL A 194 9.54 7.45 3.94
C VAL A 194 10.79 7.41 4.82
N CYS A 195 11.50 6.30 4.79
CA CYS A 195 12.77 6.11 5.50
C CYS A 195 13.91 6.93 4.84
N GLU A 196 15.02 7.08 5.55
CA GLU A 196 16.22 7.77 5.03
C GLU A 196 16.76 7.16 3.73
N ASP A 197 16.57 5.85 3.59
CA ASP A 197 16.92 5.05 2.41
C ASP A 197 15.83 5.07 1.33
N GLY A 198 14.84 5.98 1.40
CA GLY A 198 13.77 6.14 0.41
C GLY A 198 12.66 5.09 0.46
N ARG A 199 12.78 4.04 1.28
CA ARG A 199 11.76 3.00 1.40
C ARG A 199 10.48 3.51 2.05
N GLN A 200 9.34 2.98 1.61
CA GLN A 200 8.04 3.17 2.27
C GLN A 200 7.72 1.91 3.10
N PRO A 201 8.02 1.91 4.41
CA PRO A 201 7.88 0.72 5.24
C PRO A 201 6.44 0.20 5.33
N MET A 202 5.45 1.09 5.19
CA MET A 202 4.02 0.73 5.24
C MET A 202 3.59 -0.26 4.14
N LEU A 203 4.32 -0.33 3.01
CA LEU A 203 3.98 -1.26 1.92
C LEU A 203 3.89 -2.70 2.41
N MET A 204 4.80 -3.13 3.29
CA MET A 204 4.83 -4.49 3.83
C MET A 204 3.74 -4.78 4.88
N PHE A 205 2.93 -3.79 5.23
CA PHE A 205 1.81 -3.93 6.18
C PHE A 205 0.44 -3.74 5.51
N MET A 206 0.40 -3.51 4.19
CA MET A 206 -0.86 -3.28 3.47
C MET A 206 -1.75 -4.52 3.48
N GLU A 207 -1.15 -5.67 3.20
CA GLU A 207 -1.81 -6.96 3.13
C GLU A 207 -1.19 -7.89 4.20
N LYS A 208 -2.02 -8.71 4.85
CA LYS A 208 -1.52 -9.77 5.72
C LYS A 208 -0.77 -10.84 4.89
N PRO A 209 0.18 -11.58 5.50
CA PRO A 209 0.88 -12.67 4.81
C PRO A 209 -0.11 -13.64 4.16
N SER A 210 0.19 -14.12 2.95
CA SER A 210 -0.69 -15.07 2.26
C SER A 210 -0.83 -16.37 3.05
N LYS A 211 -2.06 -16.77 3.35
CA LYS A 211 -2.34 -18.05 4.04
C LYS A 211 -1.89 -19.28 3.25
N LYS A 212 -1.79 -19.15 1.92
CA LYS A 212 -1.29 -20.22 1.05
C LYS A 212 0.22 -20.42 1.24
N LEU A 213 0.98 -19.32 1.32
CA LEU A 213 2.45 -19.37 1.40
C LEU A 213 2.97 -19.46 2.83
N TYR A 214 2.25 -18.86 3.78
CA TYR A 214 2.61 -18.79 5.19
C TYR A 214 1.46 -19.32 6.07
N PRO A 215 1.14 -20.63 6.01
CA PRO A 215 0.08 -21.21 6.82
C PRO A 215 0.39 -21.14 8.33
N ASP A 216 1.66 -21.31 8.70
CA ASP A 216 2.19 -21.26 10.07
C ASP A 216 2.03 -19.89 10.72
N TYR A 217 2.06 -18.80 9.93
CA TYR A 217 1.73 -17.45 10.42
C TYR A 217 0.38 -17.43 11.14
N TYR A 218 -0.62 -18.15 10.61
CA TYR A 218 -1.98 -18.19 11.18
C TYR A 218 -2.13 -19.15 12.37
N GLU A 219 -1.11 -19.97 12.64
CA GLU A 219 -1.03 -20.79 13.85
C GLU A 219 -0.41 -19.99 15.00
N VAL A 220 0.58 -19.14 14.70
CA VAL A 220 1.28 -18.31 15.68
C VAL A 220 0.51 -17.02 16.01
N ILE A 221 -0.15 -16.43 15.01
CA ILE A 221 -0.84 -15.15 15.13
C ILE A 221 -2.35 -15.35 15.25
N GLU A 222 -2.85 -15.18 16.48
CA GLU A 222 -4.27 -15.39 16.82
C GLU A 222 -5.22 -14.41 16.13
N LYS A 223 -4.80 -13.15 15.98
CA LYS A 223 -5.64 -12.07 15.44
C LYS A 223 -4.91 -11.31 14.32
N PRO A 224 -4.78 -11.91 13.12
CA PRO A 224 -4.20 -11.26 11.96
C PRO A 224 -4.93 -9.95 11.62
N ILE A 225 -4.18 -8.92 11.25
CA ILE A 225 -4.70 -7.63 10.81
C ILE A 225 -3.69 -6.99 9.85
N ASP A 226 -4.21 -6.22 8.91
CA ASP A 226 -3.46 -5.49 7.89
C ASP A 226 -4.07 -4.09 7.69
N MET A 227 -3.36 -3.22 6.98
CA MET A 227 -3.77 -1.83 6.77
C MET A 227 -5.08 -1.73 5.97
N LEU A 228 -5.29 -2.61 4.99
CA LEU A 228 -6.54 -2.64 4.21
C LEU A 228 -7.75 -2.93 5.09
N MET A 229 -7.63 -3.85 6.06
CA MET A 229 -8.70 -4.13 7.02
C MET A 229 -8.95 -2.94 7.95
N ILE A 230 -7.90 -2.25 8.40
CA ILE A 230 -8.05 -1.04 9.21
C ILE A 230 -8.79 0.04 8.42
N GLU A 231 -8.37 0.31 7.18
CA GLU A 231 -8.99 1.30 6.30
C GLU A 231 -10.46 0.97 6.00
N ALA A 232 -10.77 -0.30 5.71
CA ALA A 232 -12.15 -0.76 5.53
C ALA A 232 -13.00 -0.58 6.79
N ASN A 233 -12.43 -0.80 7.99
CA ASN A 233 -13.13 -0.56 9.25
C ASN A 233 -13.38 0.92 9.52
N ILE A 234 -12.47 1.83 9.11
CA ILE A 234 -12.70 3.28 9.16
C ILE A 234 -13.80 3.68 8.17
N LYS A 235 -13.75 3.17 6.93
CA LYS A 235 -14.78 3.42 5.89
C LYS A 235 -16.17 3.01 6.35
N ALA A 236 -16.26 1.84 6.97
CA ALA A 236 -17.50 1.28 7.51
C ALA A 236 -17.89 1.83 8.90
N GLU A 237 -17.16 2.83 9.40
CA GLU A 237 -17.45 3.53 10.67
C GLU A 237 -17.56 2.58 11.87
N LYS A 238 -16.73 1.54 11.89
CA LYS A 238 -16.72 0.54 12.97
C LYS A 238 -16.01 1.02 14.23
N TYR A 239 -15.16 2.05 14.11
CA TYR A 239 -14.43 2.62 15.24
C TYR A 239 -15.24 3.74 15.89
N GLN A 240 -15.46 3.61 17.20
CA GLN A 240 -16.18 4.62 17.99
C GLN A 240 -15.23 5.64 18.63
N SER A 241 -13.93 5.34 18.65
CA SER A 241 -12.91 6.14 19.31
C SER A 241 -11.56 6.03 18.61
N GLU A 242 -10.65 6.99 18.86
CA GLU A 242 -9.26 6.92 18.36
C GLU A 242 -8.53 5.73 19.00
N GLU A 243 -8.82 5.43 20.26
CA GLU A 243 -8.20 4.34 21.01
C GLU A 243 -8.38 2.97 20.33
N GLU A 244 -9.55 2.73 19.73
CA GLU A 244 -9.83 1.49 19.02
C GLU A 244 -8.97 1.32 17.76
N VAL A 245 -8.82 2.38 16.93
CA VAL A 245 -7.95 2.29 15.75
C VAL A 245 -6.49 2.16 16.16
N LEU A 246 -6.07 2.84 17.23
CA LEU A 246 -4.71 2.73 17.76
C LEU A 246 -4.42 1.33 18.29
N ALA A 247 -5.41 0.66 18.89
CA ALA A 247 -5.27 -0.73 19.31
C ALA A 247 -5.05 -1.66 18.11
N ASP A 248 -5.75 -1.43 17.00
CA ASP A 248 -5.61 -2.21 15.78
C ASP A 248 -4.25 -1.98 15.08
N PHE A 249 -3.77 -0.73 15.01
CA PHE A 249 -2.41 -0.43 14.54
C PHE A 249 -1.34 -1.07 15.42
N LYS A 250 -1.45 -0.95 16.75
CA LYS A 250 -0.52 -1.58 17.70
C LYS A 250 -0.52 -3.10 17.53
N ARG A 251 -1.69 -3.71 17.32
CA ARG A 251 -1.81 -5.16 17.07
C ARG A 251 -1.12 -5.55 15.76
N MET A 252 -1.30 -4.79 14.69
CA MET A 252 -0.63 -5.03 13.41
C MET A 252 0.91 -5.04 13.57
N PHE A 253 1.46 -4.04 14.24
CA PHE A 253 2.91 -3.97 14.48
C PHE A 253 3.40 -5.03 15.48
N ALA A 254 2.62 -5.36 16.50
CA ALA A 254 2.94 -6.40 17.47
C ALA A 254 2.93 -7.81 16.85
N ASN A 255 1.96 -8.11 15.99
CA ASN A 255 1.90 -9.37 15.25
C ASN A 255 3.14 -9.55 14.37
N CYS A 256 3.51 -8.50 13.63
CA CYS A 256 4.73 -8.49 12.83
C CYS A 256 5.97 -8.80 13.69
N ARG A 257 6.12 -8.14 14.84
CA ARG A 257 7.26 -8.40 15.74
C ARG A 257 7.22 -9.75 16.45
N LYS A 258 6.04 -10.35 16.62
CA LYS A 258 5.88 -11.68 17.23
C LYS A 258 6.32 -12.78 16.25
N TYR A 259 6.00 -12.62 14.97
CA TYR A 259 6.29 -13.62 13.95
C TYR A 259 7.72 -13.49 13.38
N ASN A 260 8.19 -12.27 13.16
CA ASN A 260 9.47 -12.02 12.49
C ASN A 260 10.64 -11.97 13.48
N GLU A 261 11.82 -12.32 12.99
CA GLU A 261 13.08 -12.29 13.74
C GLU A 261 13.44 -10.89 14.22
N VAL A 262 13.96 -10.80 15.44
CA VAL A 262 14.44 -9.54 16.03
C VAL A 262 15.62 -9.01 15.22
N GLY A 263 15.52 -7.75 14.79
CA GLY A 263 16.54 -7.10 13.95
C GLY A 263 16.37 -7.35 12.44
N SER A 264 15.36 -8.10 12.02
CA SER A 264 14.94 -8.11 10.62
C SER A 264 14.39 -6.74 10.21
N MET A 265 14.47 -6.43 8.91
CA MET A 265 14.03 -5.13 8.37
C MET A 265 12.57 -4.84 8.69
N ILE A 266 11.67 -5.81 8.49
CA ILE A 266 10.23 -5.63 8.75
C ILE A 266 9.93 -5.47 10.25
N TYR A 267 10.71 -6.13 11.11
CA TYR A 267 10.60 -6.02 12.57
C TYR A 267 10.96 -4.60 13.04
N ASP A 268 12.04 -4.03 12.50
CA ASP A 268 12.47 -2.67 12.82
C ASP A 268 11.55 -1.61 12.20
N ASP A 269 11.04 -1.87 10.99
CA ASP A 269 10.03 -1.03 10.35
C ASP A 269 8.74 -0.97 11.19
N ALA A 270 8.31 -2.08 11.80
CA ALA A 270 7.16 -2.11 12.71
C ALA A 270 7.37 -1.20 13.93
N LYS A 271 8.57 -1.22 14.53
CA LYS A 271 8.92 -0.31 15.65
C LYS A 271 8.92 1.15 15.23
N ARG A 272 9.49 1.43 14.05
CA ARG A 272 9.58 2.79 13.49
C ARG A 272 8.19 3.37 13.23
N LEU A 273 7.33 2.62 12.55
CA LEU A 273 5.98 3.03 12.22
C LEU A 273 5.11 3.25 13.45
N GLU A 274 5.26 2.38 14.47
CA GLU A 274 4.56 2.58 15.74
C GLU A 274 4.99 3.89 16.41
N LYS A 275 6.29 4.24 16.39
CA LYS A 275 6.78 5.53 16.90
C LYS A 275 6.18 6.71 16.11
N VAL A 276 6.21 6.64 14.78
CA VAL A 276 5.64 7.68 13.89
C VAL A 276 4.16 7.90 14.19
N LEU A 277 3.40 6.81 14.38
CA LEU A 277 1.99 6.88 14.75
C LEU A 277 1.79 7.61 16.09
N MET A 278 2.54 7.22 17.13
CA MET A 278 2.39 7.83 18.45
C MET A 278 2.79 9.30 18.46
N ASP A 279 3.83 9.67 17.69
CA ASP A 279 4.24 11.07 17.56
C ASP A 279 3.16 11.89 16.83
N LYS A 280 2.51 11.32 15.80
CA LYS A 280 1.39 11.98 15.13
C LYS A 280 0.16 12.17 16.03
N VAL A 281 -0.18 11.17 16.84
CA VAL A 281 -1.28 11.28 17.82
C VAL A 281 -1.03 12.42 18.81
N LYS A 282 0.20 12.52 19.33
CA LYS A 282 0.59 13.62 20.24
C LYS A 282 0.49 14.98 19.55
N GLU A 283 0.95 15.09 18.30
CA GLU A 283 0.88 16.31 17.50
C GLU A 283 -0.57 16.78 17.29
N LEU A 284 -1.49 15.85 17.04
CA LEU A 284 -2.90 16.18 16.78
C LEU A 284 -3.68 16.60 18.04
N GLY A 285 -3.13 16.40 19.25
CA GLY A 285 -3.80 16.74 20.50
C GLY A 285 -5.11 15.98 20.74
N PRO A 286 -5.93 16.36 21.74
CA PRO A 286 -7.26 15.76 21.96
C PRO A 286 -8.23 16.14 20.82
N LEU A 287 -9.25 15.32 20.61
CA LEU A 287 -10.37 15.68 19.73
C LEU A 287 -11.09 16.92 20.30
N PRO A 288 -11.33 17.96 19.48
CA PRO A 288 -12.05 19.16 19.89
C PRO A 288 -13.54 18.93 20.12
#